data_AF-A0A1X0RJL2-F1
#
_entry.id   AF-A0A1X0RJL2-F1
#
_cell.length_a   1.000
_cell.length_b   1.000
_cell.length_c   1.000
_cell.angle_alpha   90.00
_cell.angle_beta   90.00
_cell.angle_gamma   90.00
#
_symmetry.space_group_name_H-M   'P 1'
#
loop_
_entity.id
_entity.type
_entity.pdbx_description
1 polymer ?
#
loop_
_entity_poly.entity_id
_entity_poly.type
_entity_poly.pdbx_seq_one_letter_code
_entity_poly.pdbx_strand_id
1 'polypeptide(L)'
;AQQSQKKQIENKILDERKELKPPFRLGELVLIYRDYLSTSWSAKLQDKWEGPYVIQNILGKGTYHIKSMNPDDTKLRRIHGNRMKPYLLPKVQWCQANPRQVMTSLDVETNNLFQ
;
A
#
# COMPACT_ATOMS: atom_id res chain seq x y z
N ALA A 1 -23.56 -23.84 28.10
CA ALA A 1 -24.39 -23.97 26.88
C ALA A 1 -24.91 -22.61 26.37
N GLN A 2 -25.60 -21.80 27.18
CA GLN A 2 -26.18 -20.52 26.71
C GLN A 2 -25.12 -19.44 26.37
N GLN A 3 -24.03 -19.33 27.14
CA GLN A 3 -22.98 -18.33 26.88
C GLN A 3 -22.28 -18.55 25.53
N SER A 4 -22.02 -19.81 25.16
CA SER A 4 -21.43 -20.15 23.86
C SER A 4 -22.37 -19.83 22.70
N GLN A 5 -23.68 -20.07 22.86
CA GLN A 5 -24.69 -19.70 21.87
C GLN A 5 -24.78 -18.18 21.70
N LYS A 6 -24.81 -17.42 22.80
CA LYS A 6 -24.78 -15.95 22.75
C LYS A 6 -23.55 -15.44 22.00
N LYS A 7 -22.37 -15.99 22.29
CA LYS A 7 -21.12 -15.64 21.60
C LYS A 7 -21.15 -15.97 20.10
N GLN A 8 -21.73 -17.10 19.71
CA GLN A 8 -21.89 -17.46 18.29
C GLN A 8 -22.81 -16.49 17.55
N ILE A 9 -23.93 -16.11 18.16
CA ILE A 9 -24.88 -15.14 17.61
C ILE A 9 -24.20 -13.77 17.46
N GLU A 10 -23.49 -13.32 18.49
CA GLU A 10 -22.77 -12.05 18.48
C GLU A 10 -21.70 -12.00 17.38
N ASN A 11 -20.89 -13.05 17.24
CA ASN A 11 -19.90 -13.14 16.16
C ASN A 11 -20.55 -13.10 14.77
N LYS A 12 -21.70 -13.76 14.59
CA LYS A 12 -22.44 -13.77 13.33
C LYS A 12 -22.95 -12.36 12.98
N ILE A 13 -23.56 -11.67 13.96
CA ILE A 13 -24.02 -10.28 13.78
C ILE A 13 -22.84 -9.36 13.44
N LEU A 14 -21.70 -9.52 14.11
CA LEU A 14 -20.52 -8.72 13.87
C LEU A 14 -19.95 -8.93 12.45
N ASP A 15 -19.92 -10.17 11.97
CA ASP A 15 -19.45 -10.48 10.63
C ASP A 15 -20.43 -10.01 9.55
N GLU A 16 -21.74 -10.08 9.79
CA GLU A 16 -22.77 -9.52 8.89
C GLU A 16 -22.69 -7.99 8.79
N ARG A 17 -22.32 -7.31 9.88
CA ARG A 17 -22.16 -5.84 9.91
C ARG A 17 -20.85 -5.34 9.32
N LYS A 18 -19.84 -6.21 9.11
CA LYS A 18 -18.58 -5.77 8.49
C LYS A 18 -18.86 -5.44 7.02
N GLU A 19 -18.75 -4.16 6.71
CA GLU A 19 -18.64 -3.71 5.32
C GLU A 19 -17.49 -4.47 4.65
N LEU A 20 -17.83 -5.26 3.64
CA LEU A 20 -16.85 -6.04 2.92
C LEU A 20 -15.90 -5.08 2.20
N LYS A 21 -14.60 -5.35 2.29
CA LYS A 21 -13.61 -4.64 1.48
C LYS A 21 -14.04 -4.72 0.01
N PRO A 22 -13.97 -3.62 -0.76
CA PRO A 22 -14.28 -3.66 -2.17
C PRO A 22 -13.38 -4.70 -2.86
N PRO A 23 -13.92 -5.46 -3.83
CA PRO A 23 -13.14 -6.46 -4.53
C PRO A 23 -12.07 -5.78 -5.37
N PHE A 24 -10.88 -6.38 -5.39
CA PHE A 24 -9.80 -5.91 -6.23
C PHE A 24 -10.00 -6.31 -7.70
N ARG A 25 -9.38 -5.53 -8.60
CA ARG A 25 -9.44 -5.71 -10.05
C ARG A 25 -8.13 -6.23 -10.62
N LEU A 26 -8.19 -6.81 -11.83
CA LEU A 26 -7.00 -7.22 -12.57
C LEU A 26 -6.10 -6.00 -12.83
N GLY A 27 -4.79 -6.19 -12.66
CA GLY A 27 -3.79 -5.13 -12.86
C GLY A 27 -3.62 -4.16 -11.68
N GLU A 28 -4.47 -4.21 -10.65
CA GLU A 28 -4.30 -3.35 -9.48
C GLU A 28 -3.04 -3.70 -8.68
N LEU A 29 -2.42 -2.66 -8.13
CA LEU A 29 -1.28 -2.79 -7.25
C LEU A 29 -1.74 -2.96 -5.80
N VAL A 30 -1.12 -3.90 -5.11
CA VAL A 30 -1.50 -4.30 -3.76
C VAL A 30 -0.28 -4.62 -2.90
N LEU A 31 -0.46 -4.44 -1.59
CA LEU A 31 0.48 -4.90 -0.56
C LEU A 31 -0.09 -6.12 0.14
N ILE A 32 0.78 -7.03 0.55
CA ILE A 32 0.44 -8.25 1.29
C ILE A 32 0.85 -8.11 2.75
N TYR A 33 0.02 -8.58 3.67
CA TYR A 33 0.36 -8.67 5.08
C TYR A 33 1.20 -9.92 5.41
N ARG A 34 2.37 -9.69 6.03
CA ARG A 34 3.27 -10.71 6.58
C ARG A 34 2.80 -11.12 7.98
N ASP A 35 1.94 -12.12 8.03
CA ASP A 35 1.35 -12.68 9.26
C ASP A 35 2.40 -13.21 10.24
N TYR A 36 3.44 -13.86 9.74
CA TYR A 36 4.53 -14.39 10.58
C TYR A 36 5.26 -13.32 11.40
N LEU A 37 5.24 -12.05 10.97
CA LEU A 37 5.83 -10.95 11.75
C LEU A 37 4.97 -10.56 12.96
N SER A 38 3.67 -10.85 12.94
CA SER A 38 2.79 -10.47 14.06
C SER A 38 3.04 -11.27 15.33
N THR A 39 3.58 -12.48 15.20
CA THR A 39 3.87 -13.39 16.33
C THR A 39 5.30 -13.20 16.85
N SER A 40 6.16 -12.49 16.12
CA SER A 40 7.56 -12.32 16.49
C SER A 40 7.79 -11.07 17.35
N TRP A 41 8.36 -11.26 18.54
CA TRP A 41 8.74 -10.15 19.44
C TRP A 41 9.87 -9.28 18.90
N SER A 42 10.78 -9.87 18.11
CA SER A 42 11.90 -9.14 17.50
C SER A 42 11.47 -8.30 16.29
N ALA A 43 10.29 -8.56 15.73
CA ALA A 43 9.77 -7.89 14.54
C ALA A 43 8.89 -6.66 14.84
N LYS A 44 8.83 -6.17 16.08
CA LYS A 44 7.93 -5.08 16.48
C LYS A 44 8.06 -3.80 15.63
N LEU A 45 9.28 -3.49 15.18
CA LEU A 45 9.59 -2.31 14.35
C LEU A 45 9.65 -2.62 12.85
N GLN A 46 9.45 -3.87 12.44
CA GLN A 46 9.52 -4.26 11.03
C GLN A 46 8.20 -3.97 10.31
N ASP A 47 8.30 -3.58 9.05
CA ASP A 47 7.11 -3.36 8.22
C ASP A 47 6.39 -4.68 7.94
N LYS A 48 5.11 -4.70 8.34
CA LYS A 48 4.23 -5.87 8.18
C LYS A 48 3.64 -5.97 6.78
N TRP A 49 3.70 -4.91 5.99
CA TRP A 49 3.17 -4.86 4.63
C TRP A 49 4.32 -4.99 3.64
N GLU A 50 4.20 -5.95 2.73
CA GLU A 50 5.21 -6.28 1.73
C GLU A 50 4.66 -6.02 0.33
N GLY A 51 5.52 -5.61 -0.59
CA GLY A 51 5.18 -5.40 -1.99
C GLY A 51 5.41 -3.97 -2.45
N PRO A 52 5.33 -3.74 -3.76
CA PRO A 52 4.08 -3.93 -4.48
C PRO A 52 3.94 -5.25 -5.27
N TYR A 53 2.70 -5.72 -5.36
CA TYR A 53 2.26 -6.87 -6.13
C TYR A 53 1.20 -6.46 -7.14
N VAL A 54 1.12 -7.15 -8.28
CA VAL A 54 0.08 -6.97 -9.30
C VAL A 54 -0.91 -8.13 -9.24
N ILE A 55 -2.20 -7.83 -9.30
CA ILE A 55 -3.23 -8.85 -9.44
C ILE A 55 -3.26 -9.39 -10.86
N GLN A 56 -3.01 -10.69 -10.98
CA GLN A 56 -2.96 -11.41 -12.26
C GLN A 56 -4.26 -12.13 -12.57
N ASN A 57 -4.89 -12.79 -11.58
CA ASN A 57 -6.16 -13.50 -11.79
C ASN A 57 -7.09 -13.39 -10.58
N ILE A 58 -8.40 -13.43 -10.83
CA ILE A 58 -9.46 -13.46 -9.81
C ILE A 58 -10.01 -14.89 -9.74
N LEU A 59 -9.88 -15.55 -8.60
CA LEU A 59 -10.27 -16.97 -8.42
C LEU A 59 -11.67 -17.14 -7.81
N GLY A 60 -12.28 -16.06 -7.33
CA GLY A 60 -13.55 -16.07 -6.60
C GLY A 60 -13.38 -16.14 -5.08
N LYS A 61 -14.48 -15.93 -4.35
CA LYS A 61 -14.51 -15.89 -2.86
C LYS A 61 -13.43 -14.97 -2.27
N GLY A 62 -13.17 -13.83 -2.91
CA GLY A 62 -12.13 -12.88 -2.47
C GLY A 62 -10.70 -13.41 -2.53
N THR A 63 -10.42 -14.46 -3.32
CA THR A 63 -9.07 -15.01 -3.50
C THR A 63 -8.50 -14.61 -4.86
N TYR A 64 -7.21 -14.28 -4.88
CA TYR A 64 -6.53 -13.72 -6.05
C TYR A 64 -5.19 -14.44 -6.28
N HIS A 65 -4.79 -14.52 -7.55
CA HIS A 65 -3.41 -14.75 -7.91
C HIS A 65 -2.70 -13.43 -8.10
N ILE A 66 -1.53 -13.30 -7.48
CA ILE A 66 -0.71 -12.10 -7.53
C ILE A 66 0.72 -12.44 -7.92
N LYS A 67 1.37 -11.50 -8.60
CA LYS A 67 2.78 -11.59 -9.00
C LYS A 67 3.54 -10.38 -8.44
N SER A 68 4.78 -10.60 -8.05
CA SER A 68 5.67 -9.49 -7.65
C SER A 68 5.91 -8.54 -8.83
N MET A 69 6.15 -7.27 -8.52
CA MET A 69 6.63 -6.30 -9.50
C MET A 69 8.10 -6.53 -9.89
N ASN A 70 8.84 -7.29 -9.11
CA ASN A 70 10.25 -7.59 -9.41
C ASN A 70 10.32 -8.56 -10.61
N PRO A 71 11.12 -8.24 -11.64
CA PRO A 71 11.22 -9.06 -12.86
C PRO A 71 11.80 -10.46 -12.58
N ASP A 72 12.66 -10.58 -11.57
CA ASP A 72 13.30 -11.84 -11.20
C ASP A 72 12.32 -12.81 -10.51
N ASP A 73 11.28 -12.28 -9.85
CA ASP A 73 10.29 -13.10 -9.16
C ASP A 73 9.14 -13.47 -10.12
N THR A 74 9.26 -14.68 -10.70
CA THR A 74 8.24 -15.24 -11.60
C THR A 74 7.12 -15.96 -10.82
N LYS A 75 7.22 -16.07 -9.50
CA LYS A 75 6.28 -16.87 -8.70
C LYS A 75 4.91 -16.21 -8.61
N LEU A 76 3.89 -16.95 -9.04
CA LEU A 76 2.50 -16.61 -8.79
C LEU A 76 2.09 -17.08 -7.38
N ARG A 77 1.52 -16.18 -6.57
CA ARG A 77 1.06 -16.47 -5.21
C ARG A 77 -0.45 -16.41 -5.15
N ARG A 78 -1.07 -17.34 -4.42
CA ARG A 78 -2.51 -17.34 -4.15
C ARG A 78 -2.78 -16.73 -2.77
N ILE A 79 -3.46 -15.58 -2.72
CA ILE A 79 -3.69 -14.84 -1.47
C ILE A 79 -5.17 -14.41 -1.39
N HIS A 80 -5.70 -14.40 -0.16
CA HIS A 80 -7.04 -13.89 0.13
C HIS A 80 -7.00 -12.36 0.32
N GLY A 81 -7.98 -11.64 -0.23
CA GLY A 81 -8.07 -10.18 -0.23
C GLY A 81 -8.06 -9.54 1.16
N ASN A 82 -8.52 -10.27 2.19
CA ASN A 82 -8.42 -9.81 3.58
C ASN A 82 -6.97 -9.51 4.01
N ARG A 83 -6.00 -10.26 3.48
CA ARG A 83 -4.55 -10.07 3.73
C ARG A 83 -3.91 -9.03 2.82
N MET A 84 -4.71 -8.34 2.01
CA MET A 84 -4.26 -7.39 1.02
C MET A 84 -4.81 -5.99 1.32
N LYS A 85 -4.08 -4.98 0.88
CA LYS A 85 -4.55 -3.59 0.81
C LYS A 85 -4.09 -2.95 -0.51
N PRO A 86 -4.81 -1.96 -1.05
CA PRO A 86 -4.35 -1.23 -2.23
C PRO A 86 -2.99 -0.59 -2.00
N TYR A 87 -2.12 -0.67 -2.98
CA TYR A 87 -0.87 0.09 -3.03
C TYR A 87 -1.11 1.35 -3.84
N LEU A 88 -1.09 2.50 -3.17
CA LEU A 88 -1.19 3.79 -3.82
C LEU A 88 0.21 4.23 -4.22
N LEU A 89 0.41 4.47 -5.51
CA LEU A 89 1.65 5.08 -5.97
C LEU A 89 1.78 6.47 -5.33
N PRO A 90 2.95 6.81 -4.77
CA PRO A 90 3.18 8.13 -4.22
C PRO A 90 2.92 9.18 -5.30
N LYS A 91 2.04 10.14 -5.02
CA LYS A 91 1.89 11.36 -5.84
C LYS A 91 3.07 12.29 -5.57
N VAL A 92 4.30 11.83 -5.78
CA VAL A 92 5.45 12.69 -5.55
C VAL A 92 5.88 13.31 -6.87
N GLN A 93 5.61 14.60 -7.00
CA GLN A 93 6.23 15.45 -8.00
C GLN A 93 7.57 15.95 -7.45
N TRP A 94 8.59 15.07 -7.42
CA TRP A 94 9.95 15.46 -7.02
C TRP A 94 10.54 16.54 -7.94
N CYS A 95 9.98 16.68 -9.15
CA CYS A 95 10.53 17.48 -10.23
C CYS A 95 9.62 18.64 -10.66
N GLN A 96 8.88 19.29 -9.75
CA GLN A 96 8.63 20.69 -10.03
C GLN A 96 9.97 21.39 -9.83
N ALA A 97 10.72 21.54 -10.92
CA ALA A 97 11.83 22.46 -10.96
C ALA A 97 11.24 23.79 -10.51
N ASN A 98 11.58 24.20 -9.29
CA ASN A 98 11.24 25.51 -8.78
C ASN A 98 12.44 26.35 -9.25
N PRO A 99 12.44 26.90 -10.48
CA PRO A 99 13.59 27.64 -10.97
C PRO A 99 13.85 28.74 -9.95
N ARG A 100 15.07 28.79 -9.41
CA ARG A 100 15.47 29.96 -8.64
C ARG A 100 15.31 31.16 -9.58
N GLN A 101 14.50 32.14 -9.19
CA GLN A 101 14.55 33.45 -9.83
C GLN A 101 15.92 34.04 -9.52
N VAL A 102 16.88 33.82 -10.42
CA VAL A 102 18.17 34.50 -10.36
C VAL A 102 17.88 35.93 -10.77
N MET A 103 17.87 36.86 -9.81
CA MET A 103 17.76 38.28 -10.09
C MET A 103 18.95 38.67 -10.98
N THR A 104 18.68 38.86 -12.28
CA THR A 104 19.74 39.05 -13.29
C THR A 104 20.13 40.53 -13.41
N SER A 105 19.38 41.43 -12.77
CA SER A 105 19.76 42.83 -12.63
C SER A 105 20.59 43.00 -11.37
N LEU A 106 21.87 43.32 -11.55
CA LEU A 106 22.70 43.90 -10.48
C LEU A 106 22.14 45.30 -10.15
N ASP A 107 22.01 45.60 -8.85
CA ASP A 107 21.52 46.89 -8.41
C ASP A 107 22.51 48.00 -8.82
N VAL A 108 22.00 49.22 -9.03
CA VAL A 108 22.76 50.37 -9.56
C VAL A 108 24.05 50.62 -8.77
N GLU A 109 24.01 50.45 -7.46
CA GLU A 109 25.16 50.59 -6.57
C GLU A 109 26.27 49.58 -6.86
N THR A 110 25.91 48.32 -7.13
CA THR A 110 26.88 47.28 -7.50
C THR A 110 27.49 47.52 -8.88
N ASN A 111 26.75 48.05 -9.85
CA ASN A 111 27.32 48.40 -11.16
C ASN A 111 28.33 49.55 -11.10
N ASN A 112 28.10 50.53 -10.22
CA ASN A 112 29.01 51.66 -10.04
C ASN A 112 30.33 51.28 -9.35
N LEU A 113 30.37 50.18 -8.59
CA LEU A 113 31.60 49.67 -7.96
C LEU A 113 32.54 48.95 -8.95
N PHE A 114 32.01 48.51 -10.10
CA PHE A 114 32.78 47.82 -11.14
C PHE A 114 33.17 48.72 -12.33
N GLN A 115 32.81 50.01 -12.31
CA GLN A 115 33.29 51.03 -13.25
C GLN A 115 34.46 51.80 -12.63
#